data_AF-A0AAJ1K6I3-F1
#
_entry.id   AF-A0AAJ1K6I3-F1
#
_cell.length_a   1.000
_cell.length_b   1.000
_cell.length_c   1.000
_cell.angle_alpha   90.00
_cell.angle_beta   90.00
_cell.angle_gamma   90.00
#
_symmetry.space_group_name_H-M   'P 1'
#
loop_
_entity.id
_entity.type
_entity.pdbx_description
1 polymer ?
#
loop_
_entity_poly.entity_id
_entity_poly.type
_entity_poly.pdbx_seq_one_letter_code
_entity_poly.pdbx_strand_id
1 'polypeptide(L)'
;MLVTVIVSVVAGMVSGLASHYITNKKFLLPRKSKLAFHPGFLGEMFVGSIASLVGVAMFNPETMMDILKVSILAGISGQAFLLHNRLATEQVKTDEIQSISKKLNELEKKNKE
;
A
#
# COMPACT_ATOMS: atom_id res chain seq x y z
N MET A 1 -8.07 -23.75 12.01
CA MET A 1 -9.15 -23.08 11.24
C MET A 1 -9.50 -21.73 11.85
N LEU A 2 -10.41 -21.62 12.84
CA LEU A 2 -10.79 -20.32 13.40
C LEU A 2 -9.62 -19.57 14.04
N VAL A 3 -8.82 -20.25 14.88
CA VAL A 3 -7.63 -19.66 15.50
C VAL A 3 -6.63 -19.19 14.45
N THR A 4 -6.41 -20.01 13.40
CA THR A 4 -5.55 -19.68 12.26
C THR A 4 -5.97 -18.38 11.60
N VAL A 5 -7.27 -18.22 11.32
CA VAL A 5 -7.86 -17.02 10.70
C VAL A 5 -7.69 -15.80 11.60
N ILE A 6 -7.97 -15.94 12.90
CA ILE A 6 -7.83 -14.83 13.86
C ILE A 6 -6.36 -14.38 13.94
N VAL A 7 -5.43 -15.32 14.09
CA VAL A 7 -3.99 -15.03 14.17
C VAL A 7 -3.50 -14.36 12.90
N SER A 8 -3.88 -14.86 11.72
CA SER A 8 -3.46 -14.26 10.45
C SER A 8 -4.03 -12.86 10.25
N VAL A 9 -5.29 -12.64 10.63
CA VAL A 9 -5.93 -11.33 10.54
C VAL A 9 -5.25 -10.32 11.46
N VAL A 10 -4.98 -10.70 12.70
CA VAL A 10 -4.31 -9.82 13.68
C VAL A 10 -2.87 -9.53 13.28
N ALA A 11 -2.10 -10.55 12.88
CA ALA A 11 -0.74 -10.35 12.38
C ALA A 11 -0.74 -9.41 11.16
N GLY A 12 -1.66 -9.61 10.22
CA GLY A 12 -1.81 -8.73 9.07
C GLY A 12 -2.21 -7.29 9.41
N MET A 13 -3.10 -7.10 10.39
CA MET A 13 -3.45 -5.75 10.88
C MET A 13 -2.22 -5.04 11.42
N VAL A 14 -1.42 -5.73 12.23
CA VAL A 14 -0.20 -5.16 12.82
C VAL A 14 0.83 -4.85 11.74
N SER A 15 1.04 -5.74 10.77
CA SER A 15 1.92 -5.49 9.61
C SER A 15 1.45 -4.30 8.78
N GLY A 16 0.15 -4.18 8.52
CA GLY A 16 -0.44 -3.04 7.82
C GLY A 16 -0.27 -1.72 8.59
N LEU A 17 -0.49 -1.74 9.90
CA LEU A 17 -0.29 -0.58 10.77
C LEU A 17 1.17 -0.13 10.82
N ALA A 18 2.10 -1.08 10.92
CA ALA A 18 3.53 -0.81 10.92
C ALA A 18 3.97 -0.19 9.58
N SER A 19 3.50 -0.75 8.46
CA SER A 19 3.76 -0.19 7.12
C SER A 19 3.23 1.23 6.97
N HIS A 20 2.04 1.50 7.49
CA HIS A 20 1.45 2.84 7.48
C HIS A 20 2.31 3.85 8.23
N TYR A 21 2.77 3.46 9.42
CA TYR A 21 3.62 4.31 10.24
C TYR A 21 4.98 4.57 9.57
N ILE A 22 5.61 3.54 8.99
CA ILE A 22 6.90 3.67 8.30
C ILE A 22 6.79 4.61 7.09
N THR A 23 5.72 4.46 6.30
CA THR A 23 5.53 5.23 5.06
C THR A 23 5.16 6.69 5.34
N ASN A 24 4.27 6.93 6.31
CA ASN A 24 3.69 8.26 6.53
C ASN A 24 4.31 9.02 7.71
N LYS A 25 5.13 8.36 8.56
CA LYS A 25 5.70 8.86 9.82
C LYS A 25 4.68 9.38 10.85
N LYS A 26 3.39 9.21 10.58
CA LYS A 26 2.24 9.65 11.38
C LYS A 26 1.06 8.70 11.13
N PHE A 27 0.14 8.57 12.08
CA PHE A 27 -1.11 7.86 11.88
C PHE A 27 -2.12 8.78 11.18
N LEU A 28 -2.39 8.51 9.91
CA LEU A 28 -3.40 9.25 9.14
C LEU A 28 -4.77 8.65 9.43
N LEU A 29 -5.59 9.40 10.16
CA LEU A 29 -6.98 9.03 10.42
C LEU A 29 -7.79 8.96 9.12
N PRO A 30 -8.78 8.06 9.04
CA PRO A 30 -9.69 7.99 7.90
C PRO A 30 -10.41 9.33 7.73
N ARG A 31 -10.26 9.96 6.57
CA ARG A 31 -10.92 11.24 6.25
C ARG A 31 -11.83 11.04 5.06
N LYS A 32 -13.11 11.39 5.24
CA LYS A 32 -14.05 11.53 4.13
C LYS A 32 -13.77 12.87 3.45
N SER A 33 -13.24 12.84 2.23
CA SER A 33 -13.26 13.99 1.33
C SER A 33 -14.52 13.93 0.47
N LYS A 34 -15.02 15.08 -0.01
CA LYS A 34 -16.19 15.15 -0.91
C LYS A 34 -16.00 14.34 -2.20
N LEU A 35 -14.76 14.06 -2.59
CA LEU A 35 -14.43 13.39 -3.87
C LEU A 35 -13.92 11.94 -3.70
N ALA A 36 -13.36 11.58 -2.54
CA ALA A 36 -12.79 10.24 -2.32
C ALA A 36 -12.68 9.87 -0.84
N PHE A 37 -12.95 8.59 -0.54
CA PHE A 37 -12.70 8.01 0.78
C PHE A 37 -11.22 7.68 0.94
N HIS A 38 -10.56 8.33 1.89
CA HIS A 38 -9.19 8.02 2.28
C HIS A 38 -9.24 7.23 3.58
N PRO A 39 -9.15 5.89 3.54
CA PRO A 39 -9.27 5.06 4.73
C PRO A 39 -8.11 5.22 5.72
N GLY A 40 -7.01 5.86 5.30
CA GLY A 40 -5.85 6.11 6.15
C GLY A 40 -5.26 4.81 6.69
N PHE A 41 -4.86 4.81 7.97
CA PHE A 41 -4.26 3.65 8.63
C PHE A 41 -5.18 2.42 8.64
N LEU A 42 -6.51 2.62 8.73
CA LEU A 42 -7.47 1.51 8.71
C LEU A 42 -7.43 0.75 7.38
N GLY A 43 -7.27 1.47 6.26
CA GLY A 43 -7.18 0.84 4.95
C GLY A 43 -5.95 -0.06 4.83
N GLU A 44 -4.82 0.40 5.36
CA GLU A 44 -3.59 -0.38 5.35
C GLU A 44 -3.66 -1.58 6.30
N MET A 45 -4.32 -1.45 7.45
CA MET A 45 -4.63 -2.60 8.32
C MET A 45 -5.46 -3.66 7.59
N PHE A 46 -6.54 -3.26 6.90
CA PHE A 46 -7.39 -4.19 6.15
C PHE A 46 -6.62 -4.89 5.03
N VAL A 47 -5.83 -4.14 4.26
CA VAL A 47 -4.99 -4.73 3.20
C VAL A 47 -4.01 -5.74 3.80
N GLY A 48 -3.34 -5.40 4.91
CA GLY A 48 -2.41 -6.30 5.58
C GLY A 48 -3.09 -7.58 6.06
N SER A 49 -4.29 -7.49 6.62
CA SER A 49 -5.10 -8.65 7.01
C SER A 49 -5.51 -9.53 5.83
N ILE A 50 -5.97 -8.92 4.73
CA ILE A 50 -6.35 -9.66 3.52
C ILE A 50 -5.14 -10.37 2.93
N ALA A 51 -4.00 -9.67 2.82
CA ALA A 51 -2.77 -10.27 2.30
C ALA A 51 -2.30 -11.44 3.18
N SER A 52 -2.39 -11.30 4.50
CA SER A 52 -2.05 -12.38 5.45
C SER A 52 -2.97 -13.59 5.33
N LEU A 53 -4.29 -13.35 5.19
CA LEU A 53 -5.26 -14.42 4.94
C LEU A 53 -4.98 -15.17 3.65
N VAL A 54 -4.71 -14.43 2.56
CA VAL A 54 -4.34 -15.01 1.27
C VAL A 54 -3.06 -15.84 1.40
N GLY A 55 -2.02 -15.30 2.07
CA GLY A 55 -0.78 -16.04 2.32
C GLY A 55 -1.02 -17.35 3.07
N VAL A 56 -1.75 -17.31 4.18
CA VAL A 56 -2.02 -18.52 4.97
C VAL A 56 -2.88 -19.52 4.19
N ALA A 57 -3.86 -19.06 3.41
CA ALA A 57 -4.68 -19.93 2.55
C ALA A 57 -3.87 -20.57 1.41
N MET A 58 -2.86 -19.88 0.89
CA MET A 58 -2.01 -20.40 -0.19
C MET A 58 -0.98 -21.40 0.31
N PHE A 59 -0.33 -21.12 1.44
CA PHE A 59 0.79 -21.92 1.95
C PHE A 59 0.37 -23.03 2.93
N ASN A 60 -0.88 -23.02 3.40
CA ASN A 60 -1.45 -24.02 4.32
C ASN A 60 -0.50 -24.43 5.47
N PRO A 61 0.06 -23.48 6.25
CA PRO A 61 0.99 -23.79 7.32
C PRO A 61 0.30 -24.58 8.46
N GLU A 62 0.99 -25.60 8.97
CA GLU A 62 0.44 -26.49 10.00
C GLU A 62 0.74 -26.02 11.43
N THR A 63 1.88 -25.37 11.65
CA THR A 63 2.29 -24.92 12.99
C THR A 63 1.90 -23.46 13.26
N MET A 64 1.65 -23.12 14.53
CA MET A 64 1.35 -21.74 14.93
C MET A 64 2.46 -20.76 14.55
N MET A 65 3.72 -21.19 14.69
CA MET A 65 4.88 -20.38 14.33
C MET A 65 4.92 -20.10 12.82
N ASP A 66 4.58 -21.09 11.99
CA ASP A 66 4.60 -20.91 10.54
C ASP A 66 3.40 -20.08 10.06
N ILE A 67 2.23 -20.20 10.70
CA ILE A 67 1.10 -19.29 10.49
C ILE A 67 1.54 -17.84 10.72
N LEU A 68 2.26 -17.56 11.83
CA LEU A 68 2.76 -16.22 12.13
C LEU A 68 3.76 -15.73 11.08
N LYS A 69 4.76 -16.55 10.72
CA LYS A 69 5.76 -16.20 9.71
C LYS A 69 5.11 -15.87 8.36
N VAL A 70 4.23 -16.75 7.88
CA VAL A 70 3.51 -16.58 6.61
C VAL A 70 2.64 -15.33 6.65
N SER A 71 1.91 -15.10 7.75
CA SER A 71 1.04 -13.93 7.89
C SER A 71 1.84 -12.62 7.86
N ILE A 72 2.92 -12.52 8.63
CA ILE A 72 3.75 -11.31 8.66
C ILE A 72 4.38 -11.06 7.28
N LEU A 73 4.92 -12.10 6.66
CA LEU A 73 5.57 -11.99 5.36
C LEU A 73 4.57 -11.56 4.28
N ALA A 74 3.41 -12.23 4.20
CA ALA A 74 2.37 -11.88 3.25
C ALA A 74 1.79 -10.49 3.51
N GLY A 75 1.60 -10.11 4.79
CA GLY A 75 1.19 -8.77 5.20
C GLY A 75 2.14 -7.69 4.70
N ILE A 76 3.45 -7.85 4.92
CA ILE A 76 4.48 -6.91 4.46
C ILE A 76 4.56 -6.90 2.93
N SER A 77 4.56 -8.06 2.27
CA SER A 77 4.61 -8.17 0.81
C SER A 77 3.42 -7.49 0.14
N GLY A 78 2.21 -7.63 0.70
CA GLY A 78 1.01 -6.95 0.20
C GLY A 78 1.15 -5.43 0.27
N GLN A 79 1.70 -4.90 1.37
CA GLN A 79 1.96 -3.46 1.50
C GLN A 79 3.05 -2.98 0.53
N ALA A 80 4.14 -3.72 0.40
CA ALA A 80 5.24 -3.39 -0.50
C ALA A 80 4.77 -3.36 -1.97
N PHE A 81 3.91 -4.31 -2.37
CA PHE A 81 3.28 -4.32 -3.69
C PHE A 81 2.43 -3.08 -3.94
N LEU A 82 1.58 -2.68 -2.98
CA LEU A 82 0.78 -1.46 -3.11
C LEU A 82 1.64 -0.20 -3.18
N LEU A 83 2.69 -0.11 -2.36
CA LEU A 83 3.61 1.02 -2.38
C LEU A 83 4.32 1.13 -3.73
N HIS A 84 4.81 0.02 -4.27
CA HIS A 84 5.44 -0.02 -5.58
C HIS A 84 4.49 0.46 -6.69
N ASN A 85 3.24 0.00 -6.68
CA ASN A 85 2.24 0.43 -7.66
C ASN A 85 1.89 1.92 -7.57
N ARG A 86 1.84 2.48 -6.34
CA ARG A 86 1.65 3.93 -6.13
C ARG A 86 2.83 4.72 -6.70
N LEU A 87 4.06 4.30 -6.40
CA LEU A 87 5.27 4.96 -6.90
C LEU A 87 5.38 4.90 -8.42
N ALA A 88 5.09 3.75 -9.04
CA ALA A 88 5.07 3.62 -10.50
C ALA A 88 4.03 4.55 -11.14
N THR A 89 2.84 4.65 -10.55
CA THR A 89 1.79 5.57 -11.02
C THR A 89 2.20 7.04 -10.86
N GLU A 90 2.92 7.37 -9.79
CA GLU A 90 3.41 8.72 -9.54
C GLU A 90 4.52 9.12 -10.50
N GLN A 91 5.45 8.21 -10.82
CA GLN A 91 6.50 8.43 -11.82
C GLN A 91 5.91 8.77 -13.20
N VAL A 92 4.91 8.01 -13.66
CA VAL A 92 4.24 8.28 -14.95
C VAL A 92 3.66 9.70 -14.99
N LYS A 93 3.03 10.16 -13.90
CA LYS A 93 2.48 11.52 -13.81
C LYS A 93 3.58 12.58 -13.84
N THR A 94 4.69 12.35 -13.15
CA THR A 94 5.83 13.27 -13.15
C THR A 94 6.45 13.38 -14.55
N ASP A 95 6.60 12.26 -15.25
CA ASP A 95 7.13 12.23 -16.62
C ASP A 95 6.22 12.98 -17.61
N GLU A 96 4.90 12.78 -17.50
CA GLU A 96 3.92 13.53 -18.30
C GLU A 96 4.02 15.04 -18.05
N ILE A 97 4.06 15.47 -16.79
CA ILE A 97 4.20 16.90 -16.43
C ILE A 97 5.51 17.47 -16.98
N GLN A 98 6.62 16.72 -16.89
CA GLN A 98 7.90 17.15 -17.42
C GLN A 98 7.87 17.31 -18.94
N SER A 99 7.19 16.39 -19.65
CA SER A 99 7.01 16.49 -21.10
C SER A 99 6.17 17.70 -21.52
N ILE A 100 5.11 18.01 -20.76
CA ILE A 100 4.26 19.18 -20.99
C ILE A 100 5.04 20.46 -20.75
N SER A 101 5.79 20.54 -19.65
CA SER A 101 6.63 21.71 -19.32
C SER A 101 7.68 21.97 -20.40
N LYS A 102 8.29 20.91 -20.95
CA LYS A 102 9.25 21.02 -22.05
C LYS A 102 8.61 21.60 -23.31
N LYS A 103 7.43 21.10 -23.70
CA LYS A 103 6.66 21.63 -24.85
C LYS A 103 6.24 23.08 -24.64
N LEU A 104 5.83 23.46 -23.44
CA LEU A 104 5.46 24.85 -23.12
C LEU A 104 6.66 25.80 -23.33
N ASN A 105 7.83 25.42 -22.80
CA ASN A 105 9.05 26.22 -22.93
C ASN A 105 9.51 26.36 -24.40
N GLU A 106 9.34 25.32 -25.22
CA GLU A 106 9.63 25.39 -26.66
C GLU A 106 8.67 26.35 -27.39
N LEU A 107 7.38 26.33 -27.04
CA LEU A 107 6.39 27.26 -27.59
C LEU A 107 6.65 28.71 -27.18
N GLU A 108 7.01 28.95 -25.92
CA GLU A 108 7.35 30.30 -25.43
C GLU A 108 8.58 30.88 -26.12
N LYS A 109 9.61 30.06 -26.38
CA LYS A 109 10.79 30.49 -27.15
C LYS A 109 10.41 30.87 -28.58
N LYS A 110 9.60 30.04 -29.25
CA LYS A 110 9.16 30.28 -30.63
C LYS A 110 8.24 31.50 -30.75
N ASN A 111 7.54 31.90 -29.69
CA ASN A 111 6.68 33.09 -29.69
C ASN A 111 7.43 34.39 -29.33
N LYS A 112 8.69 34.29 -28.88
CA LYS A 112 9.57 35.44 -28.58
C LYS A 112 10.53 35.77 -29.74
N GLU A 113 10.66 34.86 -30.70
CA GLU A 113 11.30 35.08 -32.01
C GLU A 113 10.29 35.63 -33.02
#